data_AF-A0A9X6N416-F1
#
_entry.id   AF-A0A9X6N416-F1
#
_cell.length_a   1.000
_cell.length_b   1.000
_cell.length_c   1.000
_cell.angle_alpha   90.00
_cell.angle_beta   90.00
_cell.angle_gamma   90.00
#
_symmetry.space_group_name_H-M   'P 1'
#
loop_
_entity.id
_entity.type
_entity.pdbx_description
1 polymer ?
#
loop_
_entity_poly.entity_id
_entity_poly.type
_entity_poly.pdbx_seq_one_letter_code
_entity_poly.pdbx_strand_id
1 'polypeptide(L)'
;MKIFNKIFKPTSKPKFPIEDTRKLSDGEIKFLIEKFEVMEDALKWMLKENISIPRASEEKLEFHKLLTLELTDKLLNKSNLSKIELEILNTMFKEQEGFVPVCEFELMHEIEGKKNREEIEYDLKQRGFEYIENVGFIRMLN
;
A
#
# COMPACT_ATOMS: atom_id res chain seq x y z
N MET A 1 -9.29 -23.19 16.62
CA MET A 1 -10.57 -22.54 16.33
C MET A 1 -10.32 -21.04 16.14
N LYS A 2 -10.37 -20.54 14.91
CA LYS A 2 -10.35 -19.09 14.63
C LYS A 2 -11.77 -18.66 14.34
N ILE A 3 -12.22 -17.68 15.11
CA ILE A 3 -13.59 -17.21 15.24
C ILE A 3 -13.84 -16.25 14.09
N PHE A 4 -14.45 -16.72 13.00
CA PHE A 4 -15.02 -15.84 11.98
C PHE A 4 -16.34 -15.27 12.52
N ASN A 5 -16.25 -14.29 13.42
CA ASN A 5 -17.44 -13.63 13.95
C ASN A 5 -17.41 -12.13 13.74
N LYS A 6 -18.49 -11.67 13.10
CA LYS A 6 -18.91 -10.32 12.76
C LYS A 6 -18.28 -9.74 11.49
N ILE A 7 -18.99 -9.99 10.40
CA ILE A 7 -19.17 -9.05 9.29
C ILE A 7 -19.79 -7.78 9.89
N PHE A 8 -18.98 -6.92 10.51
CA PHE A 8 -19.34 -5.53 10.67
C PHE A 8 -19.21 -4.93 9.28
N LYS A 9 -20.32 -4.52 8.65
CA LYS A 9 -20.22 -3.59 7.53
C LYS A 9 -19.68 -2.29 8.12
N PRO A 10 -18.47 -1.84 7.81
CA PRO A 10 -18.04 -0.50 8.20
C PRO A 10 -19.10 0.50 7.72
N THR A 11 -19.74 1.19 8.67
CA THR A 11 -20.87 2.09 8.40
C THR A 11 -20.46 3.38 7.69
N SER A 12 -19.16 3.67 7.60
CA SER A 12 -18.62 4.90 7.00
C SER A 12 -17.47 4.57 6.05
N LYS A 13 -17.78 4.41 4.75
CA LYS A 13 -16.80 4.43 3.67
C LYS A 13 -16.33 5.89 3.48
N PRO A 14 -15.02 6.17 3.43
CA PRO A 14 -14.54 7.53 3.17
C PRO A 14 -14.93 8.00 1.77
N LYS A 15 -15.11 9.32 1.63
CA LYS A 15 -15.25 9.94 0.33
C LYS A 15 -13.89 10.02 -0.35
N PHE A 16 -13.81 9.46 -1.55
CA PHE A 16 -12.63 9.57 -2.41
C PHE A 16 -12.78 10.72 -3.43
N PRO A 17 -11.68 11.34 -3.89
CA PRO A 17 -10.33 11.18 -3.34
C PRO A 17 -10.22 11.77 -1.92
N ILE A 18 -9.47 11.10 -1.06
CA ILE A 18 -9.10 11.57 0.27
C ILE A 18 -7.98 12.59 0.11
N GLU A 19 -8.23 13.82 0.54
CA GLU A 19 -7.25 14.92 0.51
C GLU A 19 -6.48 15.06 1.82
N ASP A 20 -7.11 14.72 2.96
CA ASP A 20 -6.53 14.85 4.29
C ASP A 20 -7.04 13.73 5.19
N THR A 21 -6.18 12.76 5.50
CA THR A 21 -6.51 11.59 6.32
C THR A 21 -6.86 11.93 7.76
N ARG A 22 -6.45 13.09 8.26
CA ARG A 22 -6.71 13.50 9.66
C ARG A 22 -8.17 13.85 9.90
N LYS A 23 -8.90 14.18 8.82
CA LYS A 23 -10.33 14.48 8.84
C LYS A 23 -11.20 13.23 8.83
N LEU A 24 -10.60 12.05 8.62
CA LEU A 24 -11.31 10.79 8.64
C LEU A 24 -11.77 10.47 10.06
N SER A 25 -13.01 10.00 10.14
CA SER A 25 -13.54 9.36 11.33
C SER A 25 -12.84 8.02 11.58
N ASP A 26 -12.89 7.56 12.83
CA ASP A 26 -12.28 6.28 13.20
C ASP A 26 -12.92 5.10 12.46
N GLY A 27 -14.21 5.22 12.09
CA GLY A 27 -14.91 4.25 11.25
C GLY A 27 -14.40 4.22 9.81
N GLU A 28 -14.06 5.37 9.23
CA GLU A 28 -13.44 5.47 7.90
C GLU A 28 -12.00 4.95 7.91
N ILE A 29 -11.23 5.24 8.97
CA ILE A 29 -9.88 4.68 9.15
C ILE A 29 -9.95 3.15 9.23
N LYS A 30 -10.88 2.61 10.04
CA LYS A 30 -11.11 1.16 10.14
C LYS A 30 -11.49 0.54 8.80
N PHE A 31 -12.34 1.22 8.01
CA PHE A 31 -12.67 0.77 6.65
C PHE A 31 -11.42 0.63 5.77
N LEU A 32 -10.51 1.61 5.80
CA LEU A 32 -9.30 1.59 4.98
C LEU A 32 -8.37 0.44 5.40
N ILE A 33 -8.15 0.26 6.70
CA ILE A 33 -7.32 -0.82 7.24
C ILE A 33 -7.87 -2.19 6.84
N GLU A 34 -9.18 -2.43 7.05
CA GLU A 34 -9.83 -3.71 6.66
C GLU A 34 -9.66 -4.01 5.17
N LYS A 35 -9.64 -3.00 4.31
CA LYS A 35 -9.44 -3.18 2.87
C LYS A 35 -8.00 -3.57 2.54
N PHE A 36 -7.01 -2.97 3.20
CA PHE A 36 -5.61 -3.39 3.05
C PHE A 36 -5.41 -4.85 3.47
N GLU A 37 -6.00 -5.27 4.59
CA GLU A 37 -5.94 -6.65 5.08
C GLU A 37 -6.56 -7.63 4.07
N VAL A 38 -7.73 -7.30 3.50
CA VAL A 38 -8.39 -8.13 2.48
C VAL A 38 -7.53 -8.25 1.21
N MET A 39 -6.87 -7.17 0.78
CA MET A 39 -5.95 -7.21 -0.37
C MET A 39 -4.73 -8.10 -0.08
N GLU A 40 -4.17 -8.02 1.13
CA GLU A 40 -3.04 -8.88 1.53
C GLU A 40 -3.43 -10.36 1.53
N ASP A 41 -4.60 -10.70 2.09
CA ASP A 41 -5.09 -12.07 2.11
C ASP A 41 -5.39 -12.60 0.70
N ALA A 42 -5.87 -11.75 -0.20
CA ALA A 42 -6.04 -12.09 -1.61
C ALA A 42 -4.68 -12.40 -2.29
N LEU A 43 -3.65 -11.58 -2.05
CA LEU A 43 -2.30 -11.82 -2.58
C LEU A 43 -1.71 -13.14 -2.05
N LYS A 44 -1.81 -13.39 -0.74
CA LYS A 44 -1.37 -14.66 -0.12
C LYS A 44 -2.08 -15.87 -0.73
N TRP A 45 -3.40 -15.76 -0.92
CA TRP A 45 -4.19 -16.83 -1.52
C TRP A 45 -3.76 -17.08 -2.98
N MET A 46 -3.55 -16.03 -3.78
CA MET A 46 -3.09 -16.17 -5.16
C MET A 46 -1.71 -16.85 -5.26
N LEU A 47 -0.77 -16.48 -4.40
CA LEU A 47 0.54 -17.12 -4.31
C LEU A 47 0.43 -18.61 -3.94
N LYS A 48 -0.38 -18.91 -2.91
CA LYS A 48 -0.59 -20.29 -2.42
C LYS A 48 -1.20 -21.19 -3.50
N GLU A 49 -2.16 -20.70 -4.25
CA GLU A 49 -2.83 -21.47 -5.31
C GLU A 49 -2.05 -21.47 -6.64
N ASN A 50 -0.81 -20.95 -6.64
CA ASN A 50 0.07 -20.82 -7.80
C ASN A 50 -0.65 -20.20 -9.01
N ILE A 51 -1.51 -19.22 -8.74
CA ILE A 51 -2.27 -18.53 -9.76
C ILE A 51 -1.29 -17.65 -10.53
N SER A 52 -0.88 -18.14 -11.72
CA SER A 52 -0.02 -17.41 -12.66
C SER A 52 -0.77 -16.24 -13.28
N ILE A 53 -0.94 -15.21 -12.47
CA ILE A 53 -1.31 -13.88 -12.89
C ILE A 53 -0.06 -13.02 -12.63
N PRO A 54 0.28 -12.04 -13.48
CA PRO A 54 1.43 -11.13 -13.27
C PRO A 54 1.40 -10.30 -11.96
N ARG A 55 0.50 -10.63 -11.01
CA ARG A 55 0.12 -9.87 -9.82
C ARG A 55 0.59 -10.47 -8.51
N ALA A 56 0.82 -11.79 -8.46
CA ALA A 56 1.19 -12.48 -7.23
C ALA A 56 2.67 -12.87 -7.33
N SER A 57 3.54 -12.04 -6.77
CA SER A 57 4.93 -12.37 -6.50
C SER A 57 5.22 -12.11 -5.03
N GLU A 58 6.26 -12.75 -4.50
CA GLU A 58 6.65 -12.54 -3.10
C GLU A 58 7.03 -11.08 -2.87
N GLU A 59 7.70 -10.43 -3.82
CA GLU A 59 8.08 -9.02 -3.75
C GLU A 59 6.86 -8.10 -3.67
N LYS A 60 5.79 -8.41 -4.43
CA LYS A 60 4.53 -7.64 -4.37
C LYS A 60 3.78 -7.83 -3.06
N LEU A 61 3.79 -9.05 -2.52
CA LEU A 61 3.20 -9.31 -1.21
C LEU A 61 3.98 -8.56 -0.12
N GLU A 62 5.29 -8.56 -0.18
CA GLU A 62 6.16 -7.85 0.75
C GLU A 62 5.96 -6.33 0.67
N PHE A 63 5.97 -5.78 -0.54
CA PHE A 63 5.62 -4.38 -0.79
C PHE A 63 4.28 -4.00 -0.15
N HIS A 64 3.24 -4.80 -0.41
CA HIS A 64 1.90 -4.56 0.14
C HIS A 64 1.88 -4.58 1.67
N LYS A 65 2.59 -5.51 2.30
CA LYS A 65 2.70 -5.61 3.76
C LYS A 65 3.38 -4.39 4.37
N LEU A 66 4.53 -3.99 3.82
CA LEU A 66 5.29 -2.84 4.31
C LEU A 66 4.48 -1.55 4.18
N LEU A 67 3.88 -1.34 3.01
CA LEU A 67 3.01 -0.19 2.76
C LEU A 67 1.78 -0.20 3.69
N THR A 68 1.14 -1.35 3.87
CA THR A 68 -0.02 -1.48 4.77
C THR A 68 0.36 -1.11 6.20
N LEU A 69 1.51 -1.59 6.68
CA LEU A 69 2.00 -1.29 8.02
C LEU A 69 2.23 0.22 8.20
N GLU A 70 2.96 0.83 7.27
CA GLU A 70 3.30 2.26 7.28
C GLU A 70 2.04 3.15 7.22
N LEU A 71 1.12 2.86 6.30
CA LEU A 71 -0.12 3.62 6.17
C LEU A 71 -1.06 3.39 7.36
N THR A 72 -1.12 2.18 7.90
CA THR A 72 -1.97 1.88 9.07
C THR A 72 -1.49 2.63 10.30
N ASP A 73 -0.18 2.63 10.57
CA ASP A 73 0.38 3.40 11.69
C ASP A 73 0.04 4.89 11.56
N LYS A 74 0.29 5.47 10.38
CA LYS A 74 -0.04 6.88 10.11
C LYS A 74 -1.52 7.18 10.23
N LEU A 75 -2.40 6.30 9.74
CA LEU A 75 -3.85 6.47 9.84
C LEU A 75 -4.34 6.42 11.30
N LEU A 76 -3.88 5.45 12.08
CA LEU A 76 -4.25 5.30 13.49
C LEU A 76 -3.75 6.48 14.35
N ASN A 77 -2.57 7.00 14.03
CA ASN A 77 -1.98 8.17 14.70
C ASN A 77 -2.53 9.51 14.17
N LYS A 78 -3.43 9.49 13.16
CA LYS A 78 -3.89 10.69 12.45
C LYS A 78 -2.72 11.59 12.01
N SER A 79 -1.67 10.95 11.52
CA SER A 79 -0.53 11.62 10.90
C SER A 79 -0.87 12.07 9.49
N ASN A 80 -0.17 13.10 9.00
CA ASN A 80 -0.26 13.48 7.60
C ASN A 80 0.37 12.39 6.74
N LEU A 81 -0.38 11.95 5.72
CA LEU A 81 0.21 11.25 4.60
C LEU A 81 0.87 12.25 3.64
N SER A 82 2.03 11.88 3.12
CA SER A 82 2.67 12.57 2.01
C SER A 82 1.81 12.51 0.74
N LYS A 83 2.19 13.30 -0.26
CA LYS A 83 1.48 13.34 -1.54
C LYS A 83 1.44 11.95 -2.21
N ILE A 84 2.57 11.27 -2.30
CA ILE A 84 2.67 9.93 -2.89
C ILE A 84 1.85 8.90 -2.10
N GLU A 85 1.86 8.96 -0.77
CA GLU A 85 1.06 8.07 0.08
C GLU A 85 -0.45 8.26 -0.13
N LEU A 86 -0.90 9.52 -0.22
CA LEU A 86 -2.29 9.84 -0.57
C LEU A 86 -2.63 9.36 -1.98
N GLU A 87 -1.72 9.50 -2.94
CA GLU A 87 -1.94 9.08 -4.31
C GLU A 87 -2.05 7.56 -4.42
N ILE A 88 -1.19 6.81 -3.72
CA ILE A 88 -1.28 5.35 -3.60
C ILE A 88 -2.59 4.95 -2.94
N LEU A 89 -2.92 5.54 -1.78
CA LEU A 89 -4.17 5.26 -1.05
C LEU A 89 -5.38 5.52 -1.94
N ASN A 90 -5.43 6.65 -2.65
CA ASN A 90 -6.55 6.96 -3.52
C ASN A 90 -6.61 6.04 -4.75
N THR A 91 -5.47 5.62 -5.29
CA THR A 91 -5.41 4.79 -6.49
C THR A 91 -5.73 3.33 -6.20
N MET A 92 -5.28 2.80 -5.07
CA MET A 92 -5.62 1.44 -4.61
C MET A 92 -7.12 1.28 -4.34
N PHE A 93 -7.78 2.35 -3.90
CA PHE A 93 -9.20 2.36 -3.56
C PHE A 93 -10.08 2.99 -4.64
N LYS A 94 -9.48 3.48 -5.74
CA LYS A 94 -10.21 3.85 -6.94
C LYS A 94 -10.96 2.61 -7.40
N GLU A 95 -12.23 2.77 -7.72
CA GLU A 95 -13.08 1.69 -8.24
C GLU A 95 -12.52 1.24 -9.62
N GLN A 96 -11.45 0.46 -9.62
CA GLN A 96 -10.86 -0.06 -10.84
C GLN A 96 -11.62 -1.31 -11.24
N GLU A 97 -12.38 -1.19 -12.32
CA GLU A 97 -12.71 -2.32 -13.20
C GLU A 97 -11.42 -2.81 -13.88
N GLY A 98 -10.50 -3.40 -13.12
CA GLY A 98 -9.24 -3.87 -13.68
C GLY A 98 -8.10 -3.87 -12.67
N PHE A 99 -7.21 -4.83 -12.83
CA PHE A 99 -6.06 -5.00 -11.98
C PHE A 99 -4.80 -4.54 -12.74
N VAL A 100 -4.67 -3.23 -12.90
CA VAL A 100 -3.50 -2.61 -13.53
C VAL A 100 -2.49 -2.29 -12.42
N PRO A 101 -1.18 -2.57 -12.61
CA PRO A 101 -0.15 -2.10 -11.67
C PRO A 101 -0.26 -0.59 -11.50
N VAL A 102 -0.47 -0.13 -10.27
CA VAL A 102 -0.68 1.30 -9.96
C VAL A 102 0.64 2.04 -9.70
N CYS A 103 1.70 1.30 -9.43
CA CYS A 103 3.03 1.84 -9.19
C CYS A 103 4.13 0.83 -9.55
N GLU A 104 5.33 1.36 -9.75
CA GLU A 104 6.60 0.64 -9.65
C GLU A 104 7.20 0.88 -8.27
N PHE A 105 7.98 -0.07 -7.77
CA PHE A 105 8.64 0.04 -6.48
C PHE A 105 10.01 -0.63 -6.48
N GLU A 106 10.88 -0.17 -5.58
CA GLU A 106 12.13 -0.82 -5.19
C GLU A 106 12.15 -0.85 -3.65
N LEU A 107 12.26 -2.04 -3.06
CA LEU A 107 12.12 -2.20 -1.61
C LEU A 107 13.37 -1.68 -0.88
N MET A 108 13.16 -1.01 0.25
CA MET A 108 14.26 -0.37 0.97
C MET A 108 15.36 -1.38 1.37
N HIS A 109 14.96 -2.55 1.86
CA HIS A 109 15.89 -3.58 2.31
C HIS A 109 16.73 -4.19 1.16
N GLU A 110 16.26 -4.11 -0.09
CA GLU A 110 17.02 -4.53 -1.29
C GLU A 110 18.12 -3.52 -1.66
N ILE A 111 18.05 -2.30 -1.14
CA ILE A 111 18.98 -1.22 -1.43
C ILE A 111 19.93 -0.98 -0.25
N GLU A 112 19.45 -1.11 0.98
CA GLU A 112 20.15 -0.71 2.21
C GLU A 112 21.55 -1.33 2.37
N GLY A 113 21.72 -2.59 1.95
CA GLY A 113 23.00 -3.31 2.03
C GLY A 113 23.95 -3.11 0.84
N LYS A 114 23.57 -2.34 -0.18
CA LYS A 114 24.37 -2.19 -1.40
C LYS A 114 25.48 -1.14 -1.22
N LYS A 115 26.70 -1.49 -1.66
CA LYS A 115 27.88 -0.59 -1.58
C LYS A 115 27.65 0.74 -2.32
N ASN A 116 26.85 0.74 -3.38
CA ASN A 116 26.51 1.90 -4.20
C ASN A 116 25.09 2.43 -3.89
N ARG A 117 24.61 2.29 -2.65
CA ARG A 117 23.29 2.76 -2.21
C ARG A 117 23.00 4.20 -2.63
N GLU A 118 23.93 5.12 -2.37
CA GLU A 118 23.72 6.55 -2.67
C GLU A 118 23.50 6.82 -4.17
N GLU A 119 24.23 6.11 -5.03
CA GLU A 119 24.07 6.18 -6.49
C GLU A 119 22.71 5.63 -6.91
N ILE A 120 22.29 4.49 -6.35
CA ILE A 120 20.97 3.89 -6.62
C ILE A 120 19.84 4.84 -6.20
N GLU A 121 19.90 5.39 -4.99
CA GLU A 121 18.88 6.33 -4.51
C GLU A 121 18.82 7.59 -5.36
N TYR A 122 19.98 8.10 -5.80
CA TYR A 122 20.05 9.24 -6.70
C TYR A 122 19.39 8.93 -8.03
N ASP A 123 19.72 7.81 -8.66
CA ASP A 123 19.15 7.39 -9.94
C ASP A 123 17.64 7.16 -9.87
N LEU A 124 17.16 6.56 -8.78
CA LEU A 124 15.71 6.37 -8.56
C LEU A 124 14.98 7.71 -8.48
N LYS A 125 15.53 8.68 -7.73
CA LYS A 125 14.97 10.04 -7.67
C LYS A 125 14.97 10.72 -9.04
N GLN A 126 16.04 10.58 -9.84
CA GLN A 126 16.08 11.11 -11.21
C GLN A 126 15.03 10.47 -12.12
N ARG A 127 14.66 9.21 -11.87
CA ARG A 127 13.61 8.48 -12.60
C ARG A 127 12.19 8.78 -12.12
N GLY A 128 12.05 9.67 -11.13
CA GLY A 128 10.76 10.10 -10.59
C GLY A 128 10.20 9.20 -9.49
N PHE A 129 11.04 8.40 -8.83
CA PHE A 129 10.62 7.68 -7.63
C PHE A 129 10.64 8.60 -6.40
N GLU A 130 9.61 8.49 -5.58
CA GLU A 130 9.49 9.13 -4.28
C GLU A 130 9.76 8.12 -3.16
N TYR A 131 10.37 8.57 -2.06
CA TYR A 131 10.72 7.70 -0.94
C TYR A 131 9.57 7.63 0.08
N ILE A 132 9.22 6.41 0.50
CA ILE A 132 8.37 6.14 1.65
C ILE A 132 9.18 5.39 2.70
N GLU A 133 9.19 5.93 3.91
CA GLU A 133 9.89 5.36 5.06
C GLU A 133 9.45 3.91 5.31
N ASN A 134 10.40 3.04 5.69
CA ASN A 134 10.18 1.60 5.94
C ASN A 134 9.66 0.77 4.75
N VAL A 135 9.33 1.39 3.61
CA VAL A 135 8.83 0.70 2.42
C VAL A 135 9.90 0.68 1.33
N GLY A 136 10.31 1.85 0.84
CA GLY A 136 11.24 1.97 -0.28
C GLY A 136 10.92 3.12 -1.22
N PHE A 137 11.38 2.99 -2.46
CA PHE A 137 11.17 3.98 -3.51
C PHE A 137 9.99 3.58 -4.37
N ILE A 138 9.07 4.50 -4.64
CA ILE A 138 7.81 4.22 -5.35
C ILE A 138 7.58 5.28 -6.42
N ARG A 139 7.08 4.84 -7.58
CA ARG A 139 6.68 5.71 -8.69
C ARG A 139 5.28 5.32 -9.17
N MET A 140 4.33 6.24 -9.17
CA MET A 140 3.00 5.99 -9.71
C MET A 140 3.06 5.77 -11.22
N LEU A 141 2.31 4.77 -11.70
CA LEU A 141 2.10 4.48 -13.10
C LEU A 141 0.81 5.18 -13.53
N ASN A 142 0.94 6.38 -14.10
CA ASN A 142 -0.18 7.17 -14.62
C ASN A 142 -0.71 6.65 -15.96
#